data_AF-A0AAJ5ZLR5-F1
#
_entry.id   AF-A0AAJ5ZLR5-F1
#
_cell.length_a   1.000
_cell.length_b   1.000
_cell.length_c   1.000
_cell.angle_alpha   90.00
_cell.angle_beta   90.00
_cell.angle_gamma   90.00
#
_symmetry.space_group_name_H-M   'P 1'
#
loop_
_entity.id
_entity.type
_entity.pdbx_description
1 polymer ?
#
loop_
_entity_poly.entity_id
_entity_poly.type
_entity_poly.pdbx_seq_one_letter_code
_entity_poly.pdbx_strand_id
1 'polypeptide(L)'
;MPRTVNPTHARQWAELALQGLTVAEIRKKHRDRTGKVVDSRTIERALKKTKAEIAERAASAAELQHAIREHSKHLLAGIDPLTKAIKSTTTGRLNPLPLYAVTVNKVAIGSVTAELAGSSWRVRIPSEESIELRLLKEHLPSDKMWKQLDKFSDSVAHWIAMRTRFAAQIQIELAAGPGAPESVDEPFEMAGLSRIETAAANDRIKSDHSVDEVLRDLVIDPDQGGIWLGSTKLTSLSFDDVDDLRTMISAKVRGVSVSDVGRDILTSWTALTRASSGLLEELAMLRMVTYLPGTCKSCKRFRL
;
A
#
# COMPACT_ATOMS: atom_id res chain seq x y z
N MET A 1 17.65 57.96 -22.94
CA MET A 1 17.61 56.47 -22.96
C MET A 1 19.00 55.94 -22.66
N PRO A 2 19.20 55.06 -21.66
CA PRO A 2 20.51 54.45 -21.45
C PRO A 2 20.83 53.56 -22.66
N ARG A 3 21.96 53.81 -23.35
CA ARG A 3 22.43 52.94 -24.43
C ARG A 3 22.60 51.52 -23.87
N THR A 4 21.77 50.59 -24.32
CA THR A 4 21.87 49.18 -23.96
C THR A 4 23.17 48.63 -24.52
N VAL A 5 24.06 48.20 -23.62
CA VAL A 5 25.31 47.52 -23.97
C VAL A 5 24.95 46.21 -24.68
N ASN A 6 25.66 45.89 -25.76
CA ASN A 6 25.48 44.63 -26.47
C ASN A 6 25.75 43.45 -25.50
N PRO A 7 24.80 42.49 -25.33
CA PRO A 7 24.93 41.39 -24.38
C PRO A 7 26.18 40.52 -24.60
N THR A 8 26.67 40.41 -25.84
CA THR A 8 27.90 39.65 -26.16
C THR A 8 29.14 40.31 -25.54
N HIS A 9 29.19 41.64 -25.53
CA HIS A 9 30.30 42.39 -24.91
C HIS A 9 30.23 42.30 -23.40
N ALA A 10 29.02 42.39 -22.82
CA ALA A 10 28.81 42.26 -21.38
C ALA A 10 29.22 40.87 -20.85
N ARG A 11 28.95 39.80 -21.61
CA ARG A 11 29.42 38.44 -21.30
C ARG A 11 30.94 38.31 -21.35
N GLN A 12 31.58 38.78 -22.42
CA GLN A 12 33.04 38.78 -22.52
C GLN A 12 33.72 39.59 -21.42
N TRP A 13 33.19 40.76 -21.07
CA TRP A 13 33.73 41.54 -19.97
C TRP A 13 33.59 40.79 -18.64
N ALA A 14 32.49 40.08 -18.42
CA ALA A 14 32.31 39.25 -17.23
C ALA A 14 33.29 38.06 -17.18
N GLU A 15 33.55 37.39 -18.30
CA GLU A 15 34.57 36.34 -18.41
C GLU A 15 35.98 36.86 -18.09
N LEU A 16 36.35 38.02 -18.65
CA LEU A 16 37.64 38.66 -18.38
C LEU A 16 37.76 39.10 -16.91
N ALA A 17 36.68 39.58 -16.31
CA ALA A 17 36.65 39.92 -14.88
C ALA A 17 36.79 38.68 -13.98
N LEU A 18 36.24 37.52 -14.37
CA LEU A 18 36.43 36.25 -13.67
C LEU A 18 37.88 35.74 -13.75
N GLN A 19 38.61 36.10 -14.81
CA GLN A 19 40.04 35.84 -14.95
C GLN A 19 40.93 36.80 -14.13
N GLY A 20 40.33 37.69 -13.33
CA GLY A 20 41.05 38.63 -12.46
C GLY A 20 41.46 39.95 -13.10
N LEU A 21 41.02 40.24 -14.33
CA LEU A 21 41.36 41.49 -15.03
C LEU A 21 40.56 42.69 -14.47
N THR A 22 41.25 43.80 -14.29
CA THR A 22 40.68 45.08 -13.85
C THR A 22 39.86 45.74 -14.96
N VAL A 23 38.98 46.68 -14.58
CA VAL A 23 38.16 47.45 -15.54
C VAL A 23 39.03 48.19 -16.57
N ALA A 24 40.21 48.67 -16.16
CA ALA A 24 41.16 49.33 -17.04
C ALA A 24 41.72 48.36 -18.11
N GLU A 25 42.04 47.13 -17.73
CA GLU A 25 42.55 46.10 -18.63
C GLU A 25 41.46 45.57 -19.57
N ILE A 26 40.23 45.39 -19.07
CA ILE A 26 39.07 45.02 -19.87
C ILE A 26 38.78 46.11 -20.91
N ARG A 27 38.86 47.38 -20.52
CA ARG A 27 38.70 48.54 -21.42
C ARG A 27 39.78 48.57 -22.49
N LYS A 28 41.04 48.33 -22.12
CA LYS A 28 42.17 48.24 -23.05
C LYS A 28 41.95 47.12 -24.07
N LYS A 29 41.67 45.90 -23.62
CA LYS A 29 41.37 44.74 -24.49
C LYS A 29 40.18 45.00 -25.41
N HIS A 30 39.13 45.67 -24.92
CA HIS A 30 37.97 46.01 -25.73
C HIS A 30 38.31 47.00 -26.85
N ARG A 31 39.09 48.04 -26.53
CA ARG A 31 39.56 49.04 -27.51
C ARG A 31 40.46 48.39 -28.55
N ASP A 32 41.43 47.58 -28.13
CA ASP A 32 42.38 46.92 -29.02
C ASP A 32 41.65 46.02 -30.04
N ARG A 33 40.52 45.42 -29.65
CA ARG A 33 39.76 44.49 -30.48
C ARG A 33 38.69 45.16 -31.36
N THR A 34 38.08 46.25 -30.92
CA THR A 34 36.93 46.86 -31.60
C THR A 34 37.19 48.25 -32.17
N GLY A 35 38.35 48.85 -31.85
CA GLY A 35 38.70 50.23 -32.20
C GLY A 35 37.90 51.30 -31.44
N LYS A 36 36.94 50.91 -30.58
CA LYS A 36 36.02 51.83 -29.90
C LYS A 36 36.40 52.04 -28.44
N VAL A 37 36.38 53.29 -27.99
CA VAL A 37 36.56 53.64 -26.58
C VAL A 37 35.22 53.56 -25.87
N VAL A 38 35.15 52.72 -24.84
CA VAL A 38 34.00 52.60 -23.93
C VAL A 38 34.37 53.23 -22.59
N ASP A 39 33.42 53.93 -21.96
CA ASP A 39 33.59 54.53 -20.64
C ASP A 39 33.71 53.44 -19.55
N SER A 40 34.60 53.62 -18.58
CA SER A 40 34.80 52.66 -17.47
C SER A 40 33.51 52.45 -16.67
N ARG A 41 32.72 53.51 -16.46
CA ARG A 41 31.41 53.42 -15.79
C ARG A 41 30.42 52.53 -16.54
N THR A 42 30.54 52.43 -17.87
CA THR A 42 29.69 51.55 -18.69
C THR A 42 30.06 50.09 -18.48
N ILE A 43 31.37 49.78 -18.43
CA ILE A 43 31.88 48.43 -18.13
C ILE A 43 31.51 48.04 -16.70
N GLU A 44 31.70 48.92 -15.72
CA GLU A 44 31.31 48.69 -14.32
C GLU A 44 29.81 48.42 -14.16
N ARG A 45 28.95 49.22 -14.81
CA ARG A 45 27.50 49.00 -14.80
C ARG A 45 27.12 47.68 -15.45
N ALA A 46 27.76 47.33 -16.57
CA ALA A 46 27.53 46.05 -17.25
C ALA A 46 27.95 44.87 -16.37
N LEU A 47 29.13 44.92 -15.74
CA LEU A 47 29.61 43.89 -14.82
C LEU A 47 28.71 43.75 -13.60
N LYS A 48 28.27 44.87 -13.00
CA LYS A 48 27.33 44.86 -11.87
C LYS A 48 26.00 44.22 -12.27
N LYS A 49 25.48 44.55 -13.45
CA LYS A 49 24.26 43.95 -14.00
C LYS A 49 24.42 42.45 -14.25
N THR A 50 25.49 42.02 -14.92
CA THR A 50 25.76 40.59 -15.19
C THR A 50 25.94 39.80 -13.89
N LYS A 51 26.64 40.35 -12.88
CA LYS A 51 26.75 39.72 -11.56
C LYS A 51 25.39 39.56 -10.88
N ALA A 52 24.54 40.59 -10.94
CA ALA A 52 23.19 40.52 -10.42
C ALA A 52 22.34 39.46 -11.16
N GLU A 53 22.40 39.41 -12.49
CA GLU A 53 21.71 38.38 -13.30
C GLU A 53 22.21 36.95 -12.99
N ILE A 54 23.51 36.75 -12.78
CA ILE A 54 24.07 35.45 -12.39
C ILE A 54 23.57 35.06 -10.99
N ALA A 55 23.59 35.99 -10.04
CA ALA A 55 23.10 35.75 -8.69
C ALA A 55 21.59 35.44 -8.67
N GLU A 56 20.79 36.18 -9.45
CA GLU A 56 19.36 35.95 -9.60
C GLU A 56 19.05 34.58 -10.23
N ARG A 57 19.79 34.19 -11.27
CA ARG A 57 19.68 32.85 -11.87
C ARG A 57 20.07 31.74 -10.91
N ALA A 58 21.14 31.94 -10.13
CA ALA A 58 21.58 30.97 -9.13
C ALA A 58 20.54 30.82 -8.00
N ALA A 59 19.98 31.94 -7.52
CA ALA A 59 18.90 31.93 -6.53
C ALA A 59 17.65 31.21 -7.08
N SER A 60 17.22 31.55 -8.30
CA SER A 60 16.09 30.91 -8.97
C SER A 60 16.32 29.40 -9.16
N ALA A 61 17.54 28.99 -9.54
CA ALA A 61 17.88 27.58 -9.68
C ALA A 61 17.86 26.84 -8.32
N ALA A 62 18.33 27.47 -7.25
CA ALA A 62 18.28 26.91 -5.91
C ALA A 62 16.85 26.75 -5.40
N GLU A 63 16.00 27.78 -5.60
CA GLU A 63 14.56 27.72 -5.28
C GLU A 63 13.85 26.60 -6.05
N LEU A 64 14.17 26.46 -7.33
CA LEU A 64 13.61 25.42 -8.19
C LEU A 64 14.04 24.01 -7.74
N GLN A 65 15.32 23.83 -7.37
CA GLN A 65 15.79 22.57 -6.79
C GLN A 65 15.09 22.25 -5.46
N HIS A 66 14.89 23.26 -4.61
CA HIS A 66 14.18 23.10 -3.35
C HIS A 66 12.71 22.68 -3.60
N ALA A 67 12.02 23.35 -4.52
CA ALA A 67 10.64 23.04 -4.89
C ALA A 67 10.48 21.62 -5.43
N ILE A 68 11.41 21.13 -6.26
CA ILE A 68 11.35 19.75 -6.76
C ILE A 68 11.58 18.72 -5.65
N ARG A 69 12.47 19.01 -4.70
CA ARG A 69 12.70 18.13 -3.54
C ARG A 69 11.45 18.05 -2.66
N GLU A 70 10.82 19.18 -2.35
CA GLU A 70 9.58 19.21 -1.58
C GLU A 70 8.43 18.52 -2.32
N HIS A 71 8.30 18.72 -3.64
CA HIS A 71 7.33 17.99 -4.46
C HIS A 71 7.56 16.48 -4.39
N SER A 72 8.80 16.02 -4.54
CA SER A 72 9.15 14.59 -4.46
C SER A 72 8.85 14.03 -3.07
N LYS A 73 9.15 14.77 -2.01
CA LYS A 73 8.86 14.38 -0.62
C LYS A 73 7.36 14.21 -0.38
N HIS A 74 6.52 15.12 -0.87
CA HIS A 74 5.06 15.00 -0.76
C HIS A 74 4.52 13.79 -1.52
N LEU A 75 5.03 13.51 -2.72
CA LEU A 75 4.63 12.31 -3.48
C LEU A 75 5.00 11.02 -2.74
N LEU A 76 6.22 10.96 -2.21
CA LEU A 76 6.70 9.80 -1.45
C LEU A 76 5.97 9.63 -0.11
N ALA A 77 5.40 10.70 0.46
CA ALA A 77 4.56 10.61 1.66
C ALA A 77 3.29 9.76 1.44
N GLY A 78 2.77 9.70 0.21
CA GLY A 78 1.65 8.83 -0.16
C GLY A 78 1.93 7.33 -0.03
N ILE A 79 3.19 6.93 0.08
CA ILE A 79 3.61 5.54 0.31
C ILE A 79 3.30 5.09 1.76
N ASP A 80 3.29 6.00 2.73
CA ASP A 80 3.13 5.62 4.15
C ASP A 80 1.75 5.01 4.45
N PRO A 81 0.62 5.62 4.02
CA PRO A 81 -0.70 5.01 4.16
C PRO A 81 -0.81 3.65 3.46
N LEU A 82 -0.22 3.52 2.27
CA LEU A 82 -0.21 2.27 1.52
C LEU A 82 0.57 1.17 2.26
N THR A 83 1.75 1.50 2.78
CA THR A 83 2.58 0.61 3.61
C THR A 83 1.80 0.13 4.84
N LYS A 84 1.10 1.05 5.51
CA LYS A 84 0.26 0.71 6.66
C LYS A 84 -0.89 -0.23 6.27
N ALA A 85 -1.55 0.04 5.14
CA ALA A 85 -2.64 -0.81 4.65
C ALA A 85 -2.16 -2.24 4.36
N ILE A 86 -1.01 -2.40 3.69
CA ILE A 86 -0.42 -3.71 3.37
C ILE A 86 -0.06 -4.48 4.65
N LYS A 87 0.65 -3.83 5.60
CA LYS A 87 0.98 -4.44 6.89
C LYS A 87 -0.27 -4.84 7.68
N SER A 88 -1.32 -4.01 7.63
CA SER A 88 -2.59 -4.32 8.29
C SER A 88 -3.33 -5.49 7.64
N THR A 89 -3.02 -5.86 6.41
CA THR A 89 -3.67 -6.99 5.74
C THR A 89 -3.07 -8.33 6.20
N THR A 90 -1.74 -8.39 6.35
CA THR A 90 -1.03 -9.58 6.83
C THR A 90 -1.14 -9.81 8.33
N THR A 91 -1.44 -8.76 9.09
CA THR A 91 -1.65 -8.83 10.54
C THR A 91 -3.12 -8.70 10.94
N GLY A 92 -3.97 -8.27 10.00
CA GLY A 92 -5.37 -7.97 10.24
C GLY A 92 -6.22 -9.20 10.48
N ARG A 93 -7.21 -9.04 11.35
CA ARG A 93 -8.30 -10.00 11.48
C ARG A 93 -9.33 -9.68 10.40
N LEU A 94 -9.87 -10.73 9.80
CA LEU A 94 -11.02 -10.64 8.92
C LEU A 94 -12.24 -10.13 9.71
N ASN A 95 -13.15 -9.44 9.03
CA ASN A 95 -14.47 -9.13 9.59
C ASN A 95 -15.11 -10.42 10.13
N PRO A 96 -15.66 -10.45 11.36
CA PRO A 96 -16.27 -11.65 11.97
C PRO A 96 -17.54 -12.17 11.26
N LEU A 97 -17.94 -11.57 10.14
CA LEU A 97 -19.02 -12.11 9.33
C LEU A 97 -18.63 -13.48 8.75
N PRO A 98 -19.53 -14.46 8.80
CA PRO A 98 -19.26 -15.81 8.33
C PRO A 98 -19.00 -15.81 6.82
N LEU A 99 -17.77 -16.07 6.41
CA LEU A 99 -17.32 -15.99 5.00
C LEU A 99 -18.07 -16.93 4.04
N TYR A 100 -18.73 -17.95 4.58
CA TYR A 100 -19.52 -18.93 3.86
C TYR A 100 -20.99 -18.51 3.68
N ALA A 101 -21.43 -17.40 4.30
CA ALA A 101 -22.80 -16.93 4.10
C ALA A 101 -22.99 -16.40 2.68
N VAL A 102 -24.10 -16.80 2.04
CA VAL A 102 -24.46 -16.49 0.64
C VAL A 102 -24.56 -14.98 0.36
N THR A 103 -24.64 -14.14 1.40
CA THR A 103 -24.69 -12.68 1.30
C THR A 103 -23.33 -11.98 1.40
N VAL A 104 -22.23 -12.71 1.70
CA VAL A 104 -20.89 -12.09 1.81
C VAL A 104 -20.34 -11.76 0.43
N ASN A 105 -20.79 -10.63 -0.09
CA ASN A 105 -20.27 -10.03 -1.31
C ASN A 105 -19.16 -9.01 -1.00
N LYS A 106 -18.84 -8.79 0.28
CA LYS A 106 -17.84 -7.84 0.73
C LYS A 106 -17.14 -8.33 1.99
N VAL A 107 -15.81 -8.32 1.94
CA VAL A 107 -14.92 -8.79 2.99
C VAL A 107 -13.91 -7.70 3.30
N ALA A 108 -13.63 -7.45 4.57
CA ALA A 108 -12.63 -6.48 5.00
C ALA A 108 -11.51 -7.19 5.77
N ILE A 109 -10.25 -6.90 5.42
CA ILE A 109 -9.03 -7.42 6.06
C ILE A 109 -8.13 -6.23 6.38
N GLY A 110 -8.08 -5.84 7.65
CA GLY A 110 -7.38 -4.62 8.03
C GLY A 110 -7.94 -3.41 7.28
N SER A 111 -7.09 -2.71 6.53
CA SER A 111 -7.48 -1.52 5.74
C SER A 111 -7.92 -1.85 4.30
N VAL A 112 -7.90 -3.13 3.90
CA VAL A 112 -8.21 -3.57 2.54
C VAL A 112 -9.62 -4.14 2.51
N THR A 113 -10.36 -3.80 1.45
CA THR A 113 -11.70 -4.35 1.20
C THR A 113 -11.69 -5.16 -0.08
N ALA A 114 -12.33 -6.33 -0.07
CA ALA A 114 -12.56 -7.13 -1.27
C ALA A 114 -14.05 -7.27 -1.49
N GLU A 115 -14.48 -7.09 -2.73
CA GLU A 115 -15.88 -7.18 -3.14
C GLU A 115 -16.02 -8.25 -4.22
N LEU A 116 -17.02 -9.12 -4.09
CA LEU A 116 -17.31 -10.14 -5.09
C LEU A 116 -17.93 -9.47 -6.32
N ALA A 117 -17.25 -9.59 -7.46
CA ALA A 117 -17.69 -9.09 -8.76
C ALA A 117 -17.79 -10.26 -9.74
N GLY A 118 -19.02 -10.74 -9.96
CA GLY A 118 -19.27 -11.97 -10.73
C GLY A 118 -18.71 -13.18 -9.98
N SER A 119 -17.78 -13.90 -10.59
CA SER A 119 -17.10 -15.07 -10.00
C SER A 119 -15.73 -14.74 -9.36
N SER A 120 -15.35 -13.47 -9.30
CA SER A 120 -14.01 -13.04 -8.87
C SER A 120 -14.06 -12.01 -7.75
N TRP A 121 -13.11 -12.09 -6.81
CA TRP A 121 -12.94 -11.08 -5.77
C TRP A 121 -12.13 -9.91 -6.31
N ARG A 122 -12.69 -8.71 -6.25
CA ARG A 122 -11.99 -7.47 -6.57
C ARG A 122 -11.52 -6.79 -5.30
N VAL A 123 -10.21 -6.60 -5.20
CA VAL A 123 -9.59 -5.96 -4.04
C VAL A 123 -9.48 -4.46 -4.27
N ARG A 124 -9.78 -3.69 -3.23
CA ARG A 124 -9.63 -2.24 -3.17
C ARG A 124 -8.83 -1.86 -1.93
N ILE A 125 -7.77 -1.09 -2.13
CA ILE A 125 -6.97 -0.49 -1.08
C ILE A 125 -7.28 1.01 -1.07
N PRO A 126 -8.00 1.56 -0.08
CA PRO A 126 -8.45 2.95 -0.09
C PRO A 126 -7.32 3.98 -0.32
N SER A 127 -6.10 3.69 0.15
CA SER A 127 -4.95 4.57 -0.06
C SER A 127 -4.51 4.71 -1.52
N GLU A 128 -4.81 3.73 -2.39
CA GLU A 128 -4.53 3.82 -3.83
C GLU A 128 -5.28 4.94 -4.52
N GLU A 129 -6.43 5.36 -3.97
CA GLU A 129 -7.24 6.45 -4.51
C GLU A 129 -6.69 7.85 -4.18
N SER A 130 -5.61 7.93 -3.39
CA SER A 130 -4.97 9.20 -3.04
C SER A 130 -4.38 9.92 -4.25
N ILE A 131 -4.44 11.26 -4.22
CA ILE A 131 -3.93 12.11 -5.30
C ILE A 131 -2.42 11.90 -5.45
N GLU A 132 -1.72 11.73 -4.34
CA GLU A 132 -0.27 11.53 -4.25
C GLU A 132 0.15 10.24 -4.97
N LEU A 133 -0.52 9.12 -4.73
CA LEU A 133 -0.23 7.85 -5.41
C LEU A 133 -0.57 7.91 -6.90
N ARG A 134 -1.67 8.58 -7.28
CA ARG A 134 -2.01 8.79 -8.69
C ARG A 134 -0.93 9.61 -9.41
N LEU A 135 -0.46 10.69 -8.79
CA LEU A 135 0.64 11.49 -9.33
C LEU A 135 1.96 10.70 -9.36
N LEU A 136 2.23 9.89 -8.33
CA LEU A 136 3.41 9.01 -8.31
C LEU A 136 3.37 7.99 -9.47
N LYS A 137 2.20 7.46 -9.82
CA LYS A 137 2.00 6.57 -10.97
C LYS A 137 2.24 7.29 -12.30
N GLU A 138 1.85 8.55 -12.41
CA GLU A 138 2.20 9.38 -13.58
C GLU A 138 3.70 9.66 -13.68
N HIS A 139 4.38 9.80 -12.53
CA HIS A 139 5.82 10.02 -12.47
C HIS A 139 6.61 8.77 -12.85
N LEU A 140 6.17 7.60 -12.40
CA LEU A 140 6.89 6.34 -12.55
C LEU A 140 5.96 5.25 -13.11
N PRO A 141 5.46 5.36 -14.35
CA PRO A 141 4.44 4.44 -14.86
C PRO A 141 4.92 2.99 -14.98
N SER A 142 6.22 2.80 -15.20
CA SER A 142 6.85 1.49 -15.37
C SER A 142 7.57 0.99 -14.10
N ASP A 143 7.31 1.61 -12.95
CA ASP A 143 7.92 1.20 -11.70
C ASP A 143 7.50 -0.23 -11.31
N LYS A 144 8.43 -0.97 -10.70
CA LYS A 144 8.20 -2.34 -10.23
C LYS A 144 7.13 -2.38 -9.13
N MET A 145 6.99 -1.32 -8.34
CA MET A 145 6.01 -1.25 -7.25
C MET A 145 4.59 -1.52 -7.75
N TRP A 146 4.23 -1.05 -8.95
CA TRP A 146 2.87 -1.19 -9.47
C TRP A 146 2.55 -2.64 -9.80
N LYS A 147 3.51 -3.34 -10.42
CA LYS A 147 3.37 -4.77 -10.71
C LYS A 147 3.30 -5.59 -9.42
N GLN A 148 4.04 -5.21 -8.38
CA GLN A 148 3.94 -5.86 -7.07
C GLN A 148 2.62 -5.55 -6.36
N LEU A 149 2.08 -4.34 -6.54
CA LEU A 149 0.78 -3.94 -6.01
C LEU A 149 -0.35 -4.78 -6.64
N ASP A 150 -0.33 -4.95 -7.96
CA ASP A 150 -1.28 -5.81 -8.67
C ASP A 150 -1.17 -7.26 -8.15
N LYS A 151 0.06 -7.79 -8.04
CA LYS A 151 0.31 -9.14 -7.51
C LYS A 151 -0.16 -9.31 -6.07
N PHE A 152 0.00 -8.29 -5.24
CA PHE A 152 -0.51 -8.28 -3.87
C PHE A 152 -2.04 -8.36 -3.86
N SER A 153 -2.71 -7.49 -4.63
CA SER A 153 -4.17 -7.49 -4.76
C SER A 153 -4.72 -8.82 -5.27
N ASP A 154 -4.07 -9.44 -6.27
CA ASP A 154 -4.45 -10.77 -6.77
C ASP A 154 -4.27 -11.85 -5.69
N SER A 155 -3.19 -11.76 -4.90
CA SER A 155 -2.92 -12.71 -3.82
C SER A 155 -3.93 -12.56 -2.67
N VAL A 156 -4.36 -11.33 -2.36
CA VAL A 156 -5.45 -11.08 -1.40
C VAL A 156 -6.75 -11.67 -1.91
N ALA A 157 -7.11 -11.41 -3.16
CA ALA A 157 -8.32 -11.96 -3.79
C ALA A 157 -8.34 -13.49 -3.74
N HIS A 158 -7.23 -14.12 -4.12
CA HIS A 158 -7.09 -15.57 -4.11
C HIS A 158 -7.17 -16.15 -2.69
N TRP A 159 -6.51 -15.52 -1.71
CA TRP A 159 -6.59 -15.96 -0.32
C TRP A 159 -8.02 -15.90 0.23
N ILE A 160 -8.76 -14.82 -0.05
CA ILE A 160 -10.18 -14.71 0.35
C ILE A 160 -11.00 -15.82 -0.29
N ALA A 161 -10.83 -16.07 -1.59
CA ALA A 161 -11.54 -17.14 -2.29
C ALA A 161 -11.29 -18.52 -1.65
N MET A 162 -10.02 -18.85 -1.37
CA MET A 162 -9.66 -20.11 -0.73
C MET A 162 -10.19 -20.20 0.70
N ARG A 163 -10.18 -19.10 1.44
CA ARG A 163 -10.71 -19.04 2.80
C ARG A 163 -12.23 -19.22 2.83
N THR A 164 -12.97 -18.59 1.92
CA THR A 164 -14.41 -18.83 1.74
C THR A 164 -14.70 -20.29 1.42
N ARG A 165 -13.92 -20.92 0.53
CA ARG A 165 -14.09 -22.34 0.19
C ARG A 165 -13.84 -23.26 1.38
N PHE A 166 -12.81 -23.00 2.16
CA PHE A 166 -12.52 -23.75 3.39
C PHE A 166 -13.62 -23.61 4.43
N ALA A 167 -14.11 -22.38 4.62
CA ALA A 167 -15.22 -22.10 5.53
C ALA A 167 -16.48 -22.89 5.13
N ALA A 168 -16.82 -22.91 3.84
CA ALA A 168 -17.94 -23.69 3.31
C ALA A 168 -17.73 -25.20 3.49
N GLN A 169 -16.51 -25.71 3.30
CA GLN A 169 -16.20 -27.13 3.52
C GLN A 169 -16.36 -27.52 5.00
N ILE A 170 -15.92 -26.68 5.93
CA ILE A 170 -16.16 -26.89 7.38
C ILE A 170 -17.66 -26.97 7.64
N GLN A 171 -18.45 -26.04 7.10
CA GLN A 171 -19.90 -26.05 7.27
C GLN A 171 -20.54 -27.34 6.75
N ILE A 172 -20.17 -27.79 5.54
CA ILE A 172 -20.69 -29.03 4.94
C ILE A 172 -20.34 -30.25 5.80
N GLU A 173 -19.09 -30.35 6.27
CA GLU A 173 -18.65 -31.49 7.09
C GLU A 173 -19.34 -31.55 8.45
N LEU A 174 -19.62 -30.39 9.05
CA LEU A 174 -20.36 -30.30 10.31
C LEU A 174 -21.85 -30.61 10.12
N ALA A 175 -22.45 -30.17 9.01
CA ALA A 175 -23.84 -30.48 8.66
C ALA A 175 -24.07 -31.97 8.31
N ALA A 176 -23.02 -32.71 7.95
CA ALA A 176 -23.08 -34.14 7.68
C ALA A 176 -22.88 -35.02 8.95
N GLY A 177 -22.66 -34.41 10.12
CA GLY A 177 -22.45 -35.13 11.38
C GLY A 177 -23.76 -35.53 12.09
N PRO A 178 -23.71 -36.52 13.01
CA PRO A 178 -24.84 -36.82 13.89
C PRO A 178 -25.18 -35.59 14.75
N GLY A 179 -26.47 -35.25 14.87
CA GLY A 179 -26.94 -34.04 15.56
C GLY A 179 -27.05 -32.79 14.67
N ALA A 180 -26.85 -32.91 13.35
CA ALA A 180 -27.22 -31.86 12.41
C ALA A 180 -28.75 -31.66 12.43
N PRO A 181 -29.26 -30.43 12.53
CA PRO A 181 -30.70 -30.18 12.57
C PRO A 181 -31.35 -30.71 11.29
N GLU A 182 -32.37 -31.56 11.43
CA GLU A 182 -33.11 -32.17 10.33
C GLU A 182 -33.91 -31.15 9.49
N SER A 183 -34.00 -29.90 9.96
CA SER A 183 -34.63 -28.79 9.24
C SER A 183 -33.60 -27.72 8.88
N VAL A 184 -33.61 -27.32 7.61
CA VAL A 184 -32.76 -26.29 6.97
C VAL A 184 -33.02 -24.88 7.56
N ASP A 185 -33.99 -24.75 8.47
CA ASP A 185 -34.45 -23.48 9.04
C ASP A 185 -33.85 -23.15 10.42
N GLU A 186 -33.15 -24.08 11.09
CA GLU A 186 -32.48 -23.76 12.36
C GLU A 186 -30.98 -23.46 12.15
N PRO A 187 -30.58 -22.18 12.23
CA PRO A 187 -29.19 -21.81 12.11
C PRO A 187 -28.45 -22.35 13.34
N PHE A 188 -27.60 -23.35 13.13
CA PHE A 188 -26.34 -23.40 13.86
C PHE A 188 -25.75 -21.99 13.75
N GLU A 189 -25.80 -21.20 14.82
CA GLU A 189 -25.75 -19.75 14.67
C GLU A 189 -24.43 -19.35 14.01
N MET A 190 -24.55 -18.71 12.84
CA MET A 190 -23.47 -18.55 11.88
C MET A 190 -22.21 -17.87 12.48
N ALA A 191 -22.40 -17.09 13.55
CA ALA A 191 -21.33 -16.46 14.33
C ALA A 191 -20.44 -17.47 15.08
N GLY A 192 -21.00 -18.54 15.65
CA GLY A 192 -20.24 -19.58 16.34
C GLY A 192 -19.38 -20.39 15.37
N LEU A 193 -19.96 -20.74 14.22
CA LEU A 193 -19.25 -21.36 13.10
C LEU A 193 -18.15 -20.45 12.52
N SER A 194 -18.36 -19.14 12.48
CA SER A 194 -17.31 -18.19 12.06
C SER A 194 -16.13 -18.15 13.05
N ARG A 195 -16.39 -18.27 14.37
CA ARG A 195 -15.31 -18.39 15.37
C ARG A 195 -14.51 -19.68 15.17
N ILE A 196 -15.18 -20.81 14.93
CA ILE A 196 -14.54 -22.11 14.67
C ILE A 196 -13.71 -22.06 13.39
N GLU A 197 -14.26 -21.55 12.28
CA GLU A 197 -13.55 -21.35 11.01
C GLU A 197 -12.30 -20.49 11.18
N THR A 198 -12.43 -19.37 11.88
CA THR A 198 -11.30 -18.45 12.10
C THR A 198 -10.21 -19.10 12.95
N ALA A 199 -10.58 -19.86 13.98
CA ALA A 199 -9.61 -20.63 14.78
C ALA A 199 -8.90 -21.69 13.93
N ALA A 200 -9.65 -22.45 13.12
CA ALA A 200 -9.10 -23.46 12.22
C ALA A 200 -8.12 -22.88 11.21
N ALA A 201 -8.48 -21.76 10.58
CA ALA A 201 -7.61 -21.07 9.64
C ALA A 201 -6.34 -20.54 10.33
N ASN A 202 -6.46 -19.96 11.53
CA ASN A 202 -5.32 -19.44 12.28
C ASN A 202 -4.40 -20.55 12.79
N ASP A 203 -4.95 -21.64 13.33
CA ASP A 203 -4.19 -22.83 13.71
C ASP A 203 -3.37 -23.35 12.53
N ARG A 204 -4.03 -23.46 11.37
CA ARG A 204 -3.40 -23.95 10.14
C ARG A 204 -2.26 -23.06 9.65
N ILE A 205 -2.39 -21.75 9.79
CA ILE A 205 -1.46 -20.75 9.25
C ILE A 205 -0.33 -20.41 10.24
N LYS A 206 -0.67 -20.20 11.51
CA LYS A 206 0.23 -19.64 12.53
C LYS A 206 0.45 -20.56 13.73
N SER A 207 -0.39 -21.58 13.92
CA SER A 207 -0.38 -22.43 15.12
C SER A 207 -0.53 -21.64 16.43
N ASP A 208 -1.15 -20.45 16.36
CA ASP A 208 -1.27 -19.52 17.47
C ASP A 208 -2.53 -19.77 18.32
N HIS A 209 -3.61 -20.25 17.71
CA HIS A 209 -4.91 -20.51 18.37
C HIS A 209 -5.51 -21.75 17.75
N SER A 210 -5.60 -22.84 18.53
CA SER A 210 -6.17 -24.09 18.04
C SER A 210 -7.69 -24.09 18.10
N VAL A 211 -8.32 -24.93 17.28
CA VAL A 211 -9.77 -25.16 17.34
C VAL A 211 -10.16 -25.70 18.72
N ASP A 212 -9.34 -26.59 19.30
CA ASP A 212 -9.61 -27.17 20.61
C ASP A 212 -9.61 -26.14 21.73
N GLU A 213 -8.73 -25.13 21.67
CA GLU A 213 -8.73 -24.02 22.62
C GLU A 213 -10.04 -23.23 22.55
N VAL A 214 -10.54 -22.93 21.35
CA VAL A 214 -11.84 -22.27 21.19
C VAL A 214 -12.98 -23.16 21.69
N LEU A 215 -12.92 -24.47 21.47
CA LEU A 215 -13.95 -25.40 21.92
C LEU A 215 -13.98 -25.61 23.45
N ARG A 216 -12.93 -25.21 24.20
CA ARG A 216 -12.97 -25.20 25.67
C ARG A 216 -13.94 -24.15 26.23
N ASP A 217 -14.22 -23.09 25.47
CA ASP A 217 -15.17 -22.04 25.85
C ASP A 217 -16.63 -22.43 25.63
N LEU A 218 -16.88 -23.67 25.20
CA LEU A 218 -18.23 -24.21 25.08
C LEU A 218 -18.86 -24.38 26.46
N VAL A 219 -20.03 -23.79 26.67
CA VAL A 219 -20.77 -23.87 27.93
C VAL A 219 -22.23 -24.24 27.67
N ILE A 220 -22.86 -24.90 28.63
CA ILE A 220 -24.29 -25.16 28.62
C ILE A 220 -24.95 -24.04 29.41
N ASP A 221 -25.94 -23.38 28.81
CA ASP A 221 -26.79 -22.45 29.55
C ASP A 221 -28.04 -23.22 30.04
N PRO A 222 -28.12 -23.53 31.35
CA PRO A 222 -29.25 -24.28 31.90
C PRO A 222 -30.56 -23.47 31.91
N ASP A 223 -30.48 -22.13 31.88
CA ASP A 223 -31.65 -21.25 31.92
C ASP A 223 -32.24 -21.02 30.52
N GLN A 224 -31.39 -21.04 29.48
CA GLN A 224 -31.79 -20.78 28.09
C GLN A 224 -31.93 -22.02 27.21
N GLY A 225 -31.54 -23.20 27.70
CA GLY A 225 -31.62 -24.45 26.95
C GLY A 225 -30.75 -24.43 25.68
N GLY A 226 -29.47 -24.75 25.82
CA GLY A 226 -28.60 -25.00 24.68
C GLY A 226 -27.11 -24.88 24.98
N ILE A 227 -26.31 -25.15 23.96
CA ILE A 227 -24.85 -25.11 23.97
C ILE A 227 -24.39 -23.78 23.36
N TRP A 228 -23.49 -23.08 24.03
CA TRP A 228 -23.02 -21.74 23.68
C TRP A 228 -21.50 -21.69 23.55
N LEU A 229 -20.98 -20.84 22.67
CA LEU A 229 -19.57 -20.50 22.54
C LEU A 229 -19.38 -19.01 22.87
N GLY A 230 -18.95 -18.72 24.10
CA GLY A 230 -19.03 -17.36 24.66
C GLY A 230 -20.48 -16.89 24.73
N SER A 231 -20.84 -15.81 24.03
CA SER A 231 -22.18 -15.24 24.01
C SER A 231 -23.04 -15.65 22.79
N THR A 232 -22.63 -16.68 22.06
CA THR A 232 -23.31 -17.14 20.83
C THR A 232 -23.80 -18.56 21.01
N LYS A 233 -25.06 -18.85 20.71
CA LYS A 233 -25.61 -20.21 20.82
C LYS A 233 -25.12 -21.00 19.62
N LEU A 234 -24.66 -22.22 19.82
CA LEU A 234 -24.26 -23.11 18.73
C LEU A 234 -25.38 -24.06 18.35
N THR A 235 -26.08 -24.63 19.34
CA THR A 235 -27.15 -25.59 19.10
C THR A 235 -28.03 -25.78 20.34
N SER A 236 -29.19 -26.42 20.18
CA SER A 236 -30.20 -26.74 21.19
C SER A 236 -30.10 -28.17 21.76
N LEU A 237 -28.99 -28.87 21.53
CA LEU A 237 -28.76 -30.26 21.99
C LEU A 237 -28.79 -30.44 23.52
N SER A 238 -28.90 -31.71 23.94
CA SER A 238 -28.97 -32.14 25.34
C SER A 238 -27.62 -32.08 26.07
N PHE A 239 -27.65 -32.11 27.41
CA PHE A 239 -26.48 -31.92 28.29
C PHE A 239 -25.38 -32.97 28.09
N ASP A 240 -25.77 -34.22 27.80
CA ASP A 240 -24.85 -35.36 27.71
C ASP A 240 -24.02 -35.35 26.40
N ASP A 241 -24.41 -34.51 25.44
CA ASP A 241 -23.84 -34.52 24.08
C ASP A 241 -22.72 -33.48 23.87
N VAL A 242 -22.36 -32.66 24.88
CA VAL A 242 -21.42 -31.54 24.68
C VAL A 242 -19.99 -31.99 24.39
N ASP A 243 -19.51 -33.00 25.11
CA ASP A 243 -18.17 -33.53 24.87
C ASP A 243 -18.10 -34.31 23.55
N ASP A 244 -19.19 -34.98 23.17
CA ASP A 244 -19.33 -35.63 21.86
C ASP A 244 -19.37 -34.59 20.73
N LEU A 245 -20.08 -33.47 20.92
CA LEU A 245 -20.12 -32.34 19.97
C LEU A 245 -18.74 -31.70 19.81
N ARG A 246 -18.02 -31.44 20.92
CA ARG A 246 -16.63 -30.95 20.89
C ARG A 246 -15.73 -31.88 20.09
N THR A 247 -15.81 -33.17 20.38
CA THR A 247 -15.00 -34.20 19.73
C THR A 247 -15.32 -34.29 18.24
N MET A 248 -16.61 -34.24 17.87
CA MET A 248 -17.06 -34.22 16.48
C MET A 248 -16.55 -32.99 15.74
N ILE A 249 -16.74 -31.78 16.29
CA ILE A 249 -16.29 -30.53 15.65
C ILE A 249 -14.77 -30.57 15.45
N SER A 250 -14.01 -30.94 16.48
CA SER A 250 -12.55 -31.04 16.39
C SER A 250 -12.12 -32.04 15.32
N ALA A 251 -12.72 -33.23 15.28
CA ALA A 251 -12.40 -34.26 14.31
C ALA A 251 -12.72 -33.82 12.86
N LYS A 252 -13.90 -33.25 12.62
CA LYS A 252 -14.32 -32.77 11.31
C LYS A 252 -13.45 -31.62 10.81
N VAL A 253 -13.20 -30.62 11.66
CA VAL A 253 -12.36 -29.48 11.30
C VAL A 253 -10.92 -29.91 11.02
N ARG A 254 -10.35 -30.81 11.83
CA ARG A 254 -9.02 -31.39 11.55
C ARG A 254 -8.99 -32.14 10.22
N GLY A 255 -10.04 -32.88 9.89
CA GLY A 255 -10.22 -33.52 8.58
C GLY A 255 -10.16 -32.52 7.42
N VAL A 256 -10.89 -31.40 7.52
CA VAL A 256 -10.83 -30.32 6.51
C VAL A 256 -9.45 -29.67 6.47
N SER A 257 -8.79 -29.45 7.61
CA SER A 257 -7.45 -28.86 7.70
C SER A 257 -6.37 -29.67 6.98
N VAL A 258 -6.49 -31.00 6.93
CA VAL A 258 -5.54 -31.88 6.20
C VAL A 258 -5.95 -32.15 4.75
N SER A 259 -7.17 -31.77 4.35
CA SER A 259 -7.67 -31.90 2.97
C SER A 259 -6.93 -30.99 1.98
N ASP A 260 -7.21 -31.15 0.68
CA ASP A 260 -6.70 -30.25 -0.36
C ASP A 260 -7.10 -28.78 -0.09
N VAL A 261 -8.33 -28.53 0.38
CA VAL A 261 -8.82 -27.17 0.67
C VAL A 261 -8.05 -26.54 1.85
N GLY A 262 -7.70 -27.34 2.86
CA GLY A 262 -6.85 -26.88 3.97
C GLY A 262 -5.41 -26.57 3.52
N ARG A 263 -4.88 -27.32 2.54
CA ARG A 263 -3.58 -27.03 1.91
C ARG A 263 -3.63 -25.77 1.05
N ASP A 264 -4.73 -25.52 0.36
CA ASP A 264 -4.93 -24.33 -0.48
C ASP A 264 -4.92 -23.03 0.34
N ILE A 265 -5.48 -23.03 1.57
CA ILE A 265 -5.35 -21.88 2.48
C ILE A 265 -3.91 -21.60 2.83
N LEU A 266 -3.13 -22.61 3.25
CA LEU A 266 -1.73 -22.38 3.64
C LEU A 266 -0.93 -21.85 2.44
N THR A 267 -1.15 -22.44 1.27
CA THR A 267 -0.46 -22.08 0.03
C THR A 267 -0.79 -20.65 -0.39
N SER A 268 -2.09 -20.29 -0.40
CA SER A 268 -2.55 -18.93 -0.73
C SER A 268 -2.09 -17.89 0.30
N TRP A 269 -2.08 -18.23 1.60
CA TRP A 269 -1.53 -17.37 2.64
C TRP A 269 -0.02 -17.13 2.48
N THR A 270 0.73 -18.18 2.15
CA THR A 270 2.17 -18.08 1.89
C THR A 270 2.44 -17.20 0.67
N ALA A 271 1.64 -17.35 -0.40
CA ALA A 271 1.71 -16.50 -1.58
C ALA A 271 1.40 -15.03 -1.24
N LEU A 272 0.34 -14.77 -0.47
CA LEU A 272 -0.01 -13.44 0.03
C LEU A 272 1.12 -12.83 0.87
N THR A 273 1.70 -13.59 1.80
CA THR A 273 2.81 -13.12 2.63
C THR A 273 4.03 -12.76 1.77
N ARG A 274 4.38 -13.59 0.78
CA ARG A 274 5.46 -13.29 -0.17
C ARG A 274 5.19 -12.06 -1.02
N ALA A 275 3.95 -11.91 -1.53
CA ALA A 275 3.56 -10.73 -2.31
C ALA A 275 3.60 -9.46 -1.45
N SER A 276 3.13 -9.55 -0.21
CA SER A 276 3.22 -8.46 0.77
C SER A 276 4.66 -8.06 1.05
N SER A 277 5.56 -9.01 1.33
CA SER A 277 6.97 -8.70 1.59
C SER A 277 7.65 -8.07 0.38
N GLY A 278 7.47 -8.64 -0.82
CA GLY A 278 8.04 -8.09 -2.05
C GLY A 278 7.53 -6.67 -2.35
N LEU A 279 6.25 -6.39 -2.12
CA LEU A 279 5.71 -5.04 -2.26
C LEU A 279 6.28 -4.08 -1.20
N LEU A 280 6.38 -4.50 0.06
CA LEU A 280 6.95 -3.68 1.13
C LEU A 280 8.42 -3.32 0.87
N GLU A 281 9.19 -4.25 0.29
CA GLU A 281 10.58 -4.01 -0.14
C GLU A 281 10.65 -2.95 -1.25
N GLU A 282 9.83 -3.05 -2.30
CA GLU A 282 9.78 -2.05 -3.37
C GLU A 282 9.34 -0.67 -2.86
N LEU A 283 8.34 -0.61 -1.96
CA LEU A 283 7.92 0.65 -1.33
C LEU A 283 9.04 1.26 -0.47
N ALA A 284 9.81 0.43 0.25
CA ALA A 284 10.95 0.89 1.03
C ALA A 284 12.10 1.38 0.13
N MET A 285 12.37 0.71 -0.99
CA MET A 285 13.35 1.17 -1.98
C MET A 285 12.95 2.50 -2.58
N LEU A 286 11.67 2.67 -2.95
CA LEU A 286 11.19 3.93 -3.49
C LEU A 286 11.27 5.07 -2.48
N ARG A 287 11.06 4.77 -1.19
CA ARG A 287 11.22 5.74 -0.09
C ARG A 287 12.66 6.25 0.06
N MET A 288 13.67 5.47 -0.31
CA MET A 288 15.09 5.87 -0.27
C MET A 288 15.48 6.80 -1.43
N VAL A 289 14.61 6.96 -2.44
CA VAL A 289 14.87 7.83 -3.58
C VAL A 289 14.76 9.29 -3.15
N THR A 290 15.83 10.06 -3.37
CA THR A 290 15.90 11.49 -3.04
C THR A 290 15.30 12.39 -4.13
N TYR A 291 15.14 11.86 -5.35
CA TYR A 291 14.64 12.60 -6.50
C TYR A 291 13.85 11.69 -7.45
N LEU A 292 12.61 12.07 -7.75
CA LEU A 292 11.78 11.36 -8.71
C LEU A 292 11.96 11.97 -10.12
N PRO A 293 12.45 11.21 -11.12
CA PRO A 293 12.57 11.69 -12.49
C PRO A 293 11.18 11.80 -13.16
N GLY A 294 10.43 12.84 -12.80
CA GLY A 294 9.10 13.08 -13.30
C GLY A 294 9.07 13.80 -14.65
N THR A 295 8.18 13.38 -15.53
CA THR A 295 7.75 14.17 -16.71
C THR A 295 6.37 14.80 -16.52
N CYS A 296 5.86 14.83 -15.28
CA CYS A 296 4.57 15.45 -14.97
C CYS A 296 4.59 16.95 -15.35
N LYS A 297 3.41 17.56 -15.52
CA LYS A 297 3.31 18.98 -15.90
C LYS A 297 4.10 19.89 -14.94
N SER A 298 4.09 19.60 -13.65
CA SER A 298 4.88 20.33 -12.65
C SER A 298 6.38 20.17 -12.91
N CYS A 299 6.91 18.95 -12.98
CA CYS A 299 8.33 18.68 -13.26
C CYS A 299 8.79 19.16 -14.64
N LYS A 300 7.93 19.15 -15.65
CA LYS A 300 8.22 19.69 -16.99
C LYS A 300 8.41 21.20 -16.97
N ARG A 301 7.63 21.94 -16.17
CA ARG A 301 7.84 23.39 -15.97
C ARG A 301 9.18 23.71 -15.32
N PHE A 302 9.79 22.72 -14.65
CA PHE A 302 11.07 22.88 -13.97
C PHE A 302 12.27 22.34 -14.77
N ARG A 303 12.09 21.83 -15.99
CA ARG A 303 13.24 21.52 -16.87
C ARG A 303 13.80 22.83 -17.44
N LEU A 304 15.00 23.19 -16.97
CA LEU A 304 15.88 24.21 -17.55
C LEU A 304 16.25 23.87 -19.00
#